data_AF-A0A443S5R8-F1
#
_entry.id   AF-A0A443S5R8-F1
#
_cell.length_a   1.000
_cell.length_b   1.000
_cell.length_c   1.000
_cell.angle_alpha   90.00
_cell.angle_beta   90.00
_cell.angle_gamma   90.00
#
_symmetry.space_group_name_H-M   'P 1'
#
loop_
_entity.id
_entity.type
_entity.pdbx_description
1 polymer ?
#
loop_
_entity_poly.entity_id
_entity_poly.type
_entity_poly.pdbx_seq_one_letter_code
_entity_poly.pdbx_strand_id
1 'polypeptide(L)'
;MQINNASDHIQEILNKWEQIDDEIWAKIICMELNRRVAKAYARAAVVTINGSSIGFDGYRVGLRGFNNPKRDEATKTAQEAISDL
;
A
#
# COMPACT_ATOMS: atom_id res chain seq x y z
N MET A 1 4.85 -7.24 -20.74
CA MET A 1 4.30 -7.23 -19.36
C MET A 1 5.46 -6.90 -18.44
N GLN A 2 5.55 -5.67 -17.92
CA GLN A 2 6.62 -5.29 -17.00
C GLN A 2 6.38 -6.00 -15.67
N ILE A 3 7.29 -6.88 -15.27
CA ILE A 3 7.34 -7.41 -13.93
C ILE A 3 7.87 -6.28 -13.06
N ASN A 4 7.01 -5.66 -12.24
CA ASN A 4 7.44 -4.64 -11.28
C ASN A 4 8.30 -5.35 -10.23
N ASN A 5 9.61 -5.23 -10.36
CA ASN A 5 10.55 -5.80 -9.40
C ASN A 5 10.72 -4.81 -8.25
N ALA A 6 11.21 -5.29 -7.09
CA ALA A 6 11.56 -4.42 -5.97
C ALA A 6 12.47 -3.24 -6.38
N SER A 7 13.34 -3.46 -7.38
CA SER A 7 14.19 -2.45 -7.98
C SER A 7 13.41 -1.25 -8.55
N ASP A 8 12.26 -1.46 -9.20
CA ASP A 8 11.49 -0.37 -9.82
C ASP A 8 10.90 0.56 -8.75
N HIS A 9 10.53 0.01 -7.58
CA HIS A 9 10.04 0.78 -6.46
C HIS A 9 11.15 1.62 -5.79
N ILE A 10 12.36 1.07 -5.72
CA ILE A 10 13.55 1.78 -5.23
C ILE A 10 13.93 2.90 -6.20
N GLN A 11 13.99 2.62 -7.50
CA GLN A 11 14.29 3.63 -8.52
C GLN A 11 13.25 4.75 -8.52
N GLU A 12 11.97 4.44 -8.30
CA GLU A 12 10.94 5.47 -8.15
C GLU A 12 11.20 6.41 -6.95
N ILE A 13 11.74 5.90 -5.85
CA ILE A 13 12.13 6.73 -4.69
C ILE A 13 13.35 7.58 -5.03
N LEU A 14 14.41 6.96 -5.58
CA LEU A 14 15.66 7.66 -5.91
C LEU A 14 15.43 8.81 -6.90
N ASN A 15 14.60 8.60 -7.92
CA ASN A 15 14.25 9.63 -8.90
C ASN A 15 13.47 10.80 -8.32
N LYS A 16 12.87 10.64 -7.13
CA LYS A 16 12.06 11.64 -6.45
C LYS A 16 12.68 12.10 -5.14
N TRP A 17 13.93 11.74 -4.86
CA TRP A 17 14.55 11.92 -3.55
C TRP A 17 14.41 13.34 -3.02
N GLU A 18 14.79 14.34 -3.81
CA GLU A 18 14.71 15.77 -3.45
C GLU A 18 13.28 16.33 -3.37
N GLN A 19 12.29 15.58 -3.84
CA GLN A 19 10.86 15.97 -3.82
C GLN A 19 10.09 15.28 -2.69
N ILE A 20 10.70 14.28 -2.04
CA ILE A 20 10.11 13.60 -0.90
C ILE A 20 10.35 14.48 0.31
N ASP A 21 9.26 14.83 0.98
CA ASP A 21 9.27 15.58 2.23
C ASP A 21 10.06 14.81 3.31
N ASP A 22 10.87 15.52 4.08
CA ASP A 22 11.82 14.96 5.04
C ASP A 22 11.13 14.30 6.25
N GLU A 23 9.86 14.61 6.50
CA GLU A 23 9.04 13.92 7.50
C GLU A 23 8.58 12.52 7.06
N ILE A 24 8.72 12.17 5.78
CA ILE A 24 8.30 10.87 5.26
C ILE A 24 9.39 9.83 5.54
N TRP A 25 9.09 8.85 6.39
CA TRP A 25 10.05 7.80 6.76
C TRP A 25 9.84 6.47 6.00
N ALA A 26 8.67 6.28 5.37
CA ALA A 26 8.41 5.08 4.58
C ALA A 26 7.43 5.30 3.42
N LYS A 27 7.56 4.45 2.40
CA LYS A 27 6.58 4.27 1.33
C LYS A 27 5.98 2.87 1.41
N ILE A 28 4.68 2.80 1.59
CA ILE A 28 3.91 1.56 1.66
C ILE A 28 3.31 1.29 0.28
N ILE A 29 3.51 0.09 -0.24
CA ILE A 29 2.95 -0.36 -1.53
C ILE A 29 2.06 -1.57 -1.26
N CYS A 30 0.75 -1.40 -1.39
CA CYS A 30 -0.22 -2.48 -1.21
C CYS A 30 -0.35 -3.27 -2.51
N MET A 31 -0.27 -4.60 -2.40
CA MET A 31 -0.31 -5.52 -3.51
C MET A 31 -1.42 -6.54 -3.31
N GLU A 32 -2.12 -6.89 -4.39
CA GLU A 32 -2.95 -8.09 -4.50
C GLU A 32 -2.36 -8.97 -5.59
N LEU A 33 -1.77 -10.08 -5.19
CA LEU A 33 -0.94 -10.92 -6.04
C LEU A 33 0.16 -10.06 -6.72
N ASN A 34 0.21 -10.06 -8.06
CA ASN A 34 1.15 -9.28 -8.86
C ASN A 34 0.65 -7.87 -9.22
N ARG A 35 -0.45 -7.39 -8.62
CA ARG A 35 -1.03 -6.07 -8.92
C ARG A 35 -0.87 -5.13 -7.75
N ARG A 36 -0.27 -3.98 -8.01
CA ARG A 36 -0.26 -2.87 -7.06
C ARG A 36 -1.64 -2.20 -7.02
N VAL A 37 -2.24 -2.13 -5.84
CA VAL A 37 -3.57 -1.54 -5.63
C VAL A 37 -3.51 -0.16 -4.99
N ALA A 38 -2.44 0.16 -4.25
CA ALA A 38 -2.25 1.48 -3.65
C ALA A 38 -0.77 1.83 -3.39
N LYS A 39 -0.53 3.11 -3.13
CA LYS A 39 0.73 3.65 -2.59
C LYS A 39 0.37 4.65 -1.49
N ALA A 40 1.08 4.60 -0.37
CA ALA A 40 0.96 5.55 0.72
C ALA A 40 2.35 6.00 1.20
N TYR A 41 2.45 7.24 1.66
CA TYR A 41 3.67 7.78 2.28
C TYR A 41 3.40 8.00 3.76
N ALA A 42 4.19 7.35 4.61
CA ALA A 42 4.05 7.41 6.06
C ALA A 42 4.80 8.63 6.59
N ARG A 43 4.05 9.54 7.21
CA ARG A 43 4.57 10.68 8.01
C ARG A 43 4.41 10.46 9.50
N ALA A 44 3.24 9.94 9.90
CA ALA A 44 2.99 9.61 11.30
C ALA A 44 4.03 8.60 11.80
N ALA A 45 4.53 8.80 13.03
CA ALA A 45 5.55 7.93 13.63
C ALA A 45 5.09 6.47 13.74
N VAL A 46 3.77 6.24 13.81
CA VAL A 46 3.15 4.91 13.79
C VAL A 46 2.08 4.92 12.71
N VAL A 47 2.10 3.88 11.86
CA VAL A 47 1.04 3.62 10.87
C VAL A 47 0.49 2.22 11.11
N THR A 48 -0.83 2.12 11.32
CA THR A 48 -1.53 0.85 11.48
C THR A 48 -1.94 0.30 10.12
N ILE A 49 -1.76 -1.00 9.88
CA ILE A 49 -2.26 -1.67 8.67
C ILE A 49 -3.29 -2.70 9.13
N ASN A 50 -4.52 -2.59 8.62
CA ASN A 50 -5.62 -3.45 9.04
C ASN A 50 -6.64 -3.70 7.90
N GLY A 51 -7.70 -4.44 8.19
CA GLY A 51 -8.72 -4.87 7.23
C GLY A 51 -9.83 -3.85 6.95
N SER A 52 -9.79 -2.67 7.59
CA SER A 52 -10.85 -1.67 7.44
C SER A 52 -10.98 -1.16 5.99
N SER A 53 -12.13 -0.55 5.67
CA SER A 53 -12.42 0.01 4.33
C SER A 53 -12.01 1.47 4.16
N ILE A 54 -11.30 2.07 5.13
CA ILE A 54 -10.95 3.49 5.14
C ILE A 54 -9.94 3.91 4.05
N GLY A 55 -9.18 2.95 3.51
CA GLY A 55 -8.08 3.25 2.61
C GLY A 55 -6.89 3.82 3.37
N PHE A 56 -6.40 5.01 3.04
CA PHE A 56 -5.30 5.66 3.76
C PHE A 56 -5.72 7.03 4.32
N ASP A 57 -5.63 7.21 5.64
CA ASP A 57 -6.00 8.44 6.34
C ASP A 57 -4.80 9.22 6.93
N GLY A 58 -3.57 8.77 6.67
CA GLY A 58 -2.33 9.32 7.24
C GLY A 58 -1.78 8.55 8.44
N TYR A 59 -2.64 7.82 9.16
CA TYR A 59 -2.29 7.03 10.36
C TYR A 59 -2.62 5.54 10.20
N ARG A 60 -3.55 5.21 9.30
CA ARG A 60 -4.05 3.87 9.06
C ARG A 60 -4.11 3.56 7.57
N VAL A 61 -3.77 2.33 7.23
CA VAL A 61 -3.94 1.71 5.91
C VAL A 61 -4.97 0.58 6.05
N GLY A 62 -6.23 0.89 5.76
CA GLY A 62 -7.32 -0.07 5.63
C GLY A 62 -7.30 -0.74 4.26
N LEU A 63 -6.83 -1.99 4.22
CA LEU A 63 -6.54 -2.70 2.98
C LEU A 63 -7.78 -2.95 2.10
N ARG A 64 -8.97 -3.09 2.70
CA ARG A 64 -10.23 -3.29 1.95
C ARG A 64 -10.74 -2.00 1.30
N GLY A 65 -10.19 -0.84 1.66
CA GLY A 65 -10.55 0.45 1.06
C GLY A 65 -10.02 0.67 -0.35
N PHE A 66 -9.11 -0.18 -0.83
CA PHE A 66 -8.56 -0.08 -2.19
C PHE A 66 -9.32 -0.96 -3.17
N ASN A 67 -9.60 -0.43 -4.36
CA ASN A 67 -10.30 -1.18 -5.41
C ASN A 67 -9.30 -1.98 -6.26
N ASN A 68 -9.68 -3.19 -6.66
CA ASN A 68 -8.97 -3.99 -7.67
C ASN A 68 -9.99 -4.69 -8.60
N PRO A 69 -10.12 -4.23 -9.86
CA PRO A 69 -11.05 -4.83 -10.84
C PRO A 69 -10.75 -6.29 -11.20
N LYS A 70 -9.60 -6.82 -10.77
CA LYS A 70 -9.16 -8.20 -11.03
C LYS A 70 -9.03 -9.03 -9.75
N ARG A 71 -9.67 -8.60 -8.64
CA ARG A 71 -9.67 -9.34 -7.38
C ARG A 71 -10.44 -10.65 -7.55
N ASP A 72 -9.76 -11.76 -7.27
CA ASP A 72 -10.38 -13.09 -7.25
C ASP A 72 -10.97 -13.42 -5.87
N GLU A 73 -11.76 -14.50 -5.80
CA GLU A 73 -12.43 -14.91 -4.57
C GLU A 73 -11.43 -15.30 -3.46
N ALA A 74 -10.32 -15.93 -3.80
CA ALA A 74 -9.28 -16.29 -2.84
C ALA A 74 -8.69 -15.04 -2.16
N THR A 75 -8.42 -13.98 -2.92
CA THR A 75 -7.94 -12.70 -2.40
C THR A 75 -9.00 -12.02 -1.53
N LYS A 76 -10.30 -12.12 -1.88
CA LYS A 76 -11.39 -11.60 -1.04
C LYS A 76 -11.45 -12.32 0.31
N THR A 77 -11.45 -13.66 0.31
CA THR A 77 -11.42 -14.45 1.55
C THR A 77 -10.18 -14.13 2.39
N ALA A 78 -9.02 -13.96 1.77
CA ALA A 78 -7.81 -13.56 2.48
C ALA A 78 -7.94 -12.16 3.10
N GLN A 79 -8.55 -11.20 2.41
CA GLN A 79 -8.82 -9.88 2.96
C GLN A 79 -9.80 -9.94 4.15
N GLU A 80 -10.81 -10.80 4.11
CA GLU A 80 -11.78 -11.01 5.20
C GLU A 80 -11.13 -11.54 6.48
N ALA A 81 -10.03 -12.29 6.36
CA ALA A 81 -9.28 -12.80 7.52
C ALA A 81 -8.44 -11.72 8.24
N ILE A 82 -8.27 -10.54 7.66
CA ILE A 82 -7.52 -9.43 8.27
C ILE A 82 -8.45 -8.68 9.24
N SER A 83 -8.03 -8.53 10.50
CA SER A 83 -8.80 -7.78 11.51
C SER A 83 -8.94 -6.30 11.15
N ASP A 84 -10.10 -5.71 11.48
CA ASP A 84 -10.38 -4.28 11.27
C ASP A 84 -10.11 -3.42 12.52
N LEU A 85 -9.76 -4.08 13.64
CA LEU A 85 -9.37 -3.45 14.90
C LEU A 85 -8.00 -2.76 14.82
#